data_AF-A0A5F1ITY5-F1
#
_entry.id   AF-A0A5F1ITY5-F1
#
_cell.length_a   1.000
_cell.length_b   1.000
_cell.length_c   1.000
_cell.angle_alpha   90.00
_cell.angle_beta   90.00
_cell.angle_gamma   90.00
#
_symmetry.space_group_name_H-M   'P 1'
#
loop_
_entity.id
_entity.type
_entity.pdbx_description
1 polymer ?
#
loop_
_entity_poly.entity_id
_entity_poly.type
_entity_poly.pdbx_seq_one_letter_code
_entity_poly.pdbx_strand_id
1 'polypeptide(L)'
;MTKKLAVSEGLEILARWLEDNINCETDLIFDNPEEGTDSAMLLPCIEAALALIHAAEENQTLQIRAQGDANQYVLLKGKSWFAQVLMNGVMTVTQQEQHLKAMIAGVTNE
;
A
#
# COMPACT_ATOMS: atom_id res chain seq x y z
N MET A 1 -7.99 21.59 -17.04
CA MET A 1 -7.51 20.21 -16.87
C MET A 1 -8.17 19.64 -15.61
N THR A 2 -8.90 18.54 -15.70
CA THR A 2 -9.52 17.89 -14.55
C THR A 2 -8.50 16.90 -13.95
N LYS A 3 -7.99 17.16 -12.75
CA LYS A 3 -7.15 16.19 -12.02
C LYS A 3 -8.06 15.09 -11.49
N LYS A 4 -7.80 13.83 -11.86
CA LYS A 4 -8.45 12.67 -11.24
C LYS A 4 -7.70 12.36 -9.94
N LEU A 5 -8.43 12.29 -8.84
CA LEU A 5 -7.88 11.92 -7.53
C LEU A 5 -7.69 10.41 -7.46
N ALA A 6 -6.61 9.97 -6.79
CA ALA A 6 -6.49 8.60 -6.32
C ALA A 6 -7.57 8.32 -5.25
N VAL A 7 -7.93 7.06 -5.05
CA VAL A 7 -8.95 6.68 -4.07
C VAL A 7 -8.53 7.08 -2.64
N SER A 8 -7.26 6.87 -2.29
CA SER A 8 -6.69 7.33 -1.01
C SER A 8 -6.77 8.84 -0.85
N GLU A 9 -6.34 9.63 -1.85
CA GLU A 9 -6.45 11.10 -1.83
C GLU A 9 -7.92 11.55 -1.63
N GLY A 10 -8.88 10.88 -2.28
CA GLY A 10 -10.31 11.20 -2.13
C GLY A 10 -10.84 10.89 -0.72
N LEU A 11 -10.44 9.75 -0.16
CA LEU A 11 -10.86 9.35 1.20
C LEU A 11 -10.20 10.21 2.29
N GLU A 12 -8.95 10.66 2.10
CA GLU A 12 -8.30 11.61 3.02
C GLU A 12 -9.03 12.97 3.04
N ILE A 13 -9.46 13.47 1.89
CA ILE A 13 -10.26 14.70 1.80
C ILE A 13 -11.59 14.51 2.51
N LEU A 14 -12.26 13.37 2.29
CA LEU A 14 -13.52 13.06 2.95
C LEU A 14 -13.37 12.96 4.47
N ALA A 15 -12.33 12.29 4.97
CA ALA A 15 -12.06 12.18 6.41
C ALA A 15 -11.90 13.55 7.07
N ARG A 16 -11.13 14.47 6.45
CA ARG A 16 -10.96 15.83 6.95
C ARG A 16 -12.27 16.62 7.00
N TRP A 17 -13.11 16.47 5.98
CA TRP A 17 -14.43 17.11 5.99
C TRP A 17 -15.33 16.56 7.08
N LEU A 18 -15.33 15.25 7.32
CA LEU A 18 -16.11 14.65 8.42
C LEU A 18 -15.59 15.11 9.80
N GLU A 19 -14.28 15.19 9.98
CA GLU A 19 -13.66 15.71 11.21
C GLU A 19 -14.02 17.19 11.45
N ASP A 20 -13.95 18.03 10.41
CA ASP A 20 -14.36 19.44 10.49
C ASP A 20 -15.85 19.55 10.88
N ASN A 21 -16.71 18.69 10.34
CA ASN A 21 -18.15 18.69 10.67
C ASN A 21 -18.38 18.39 12.16
N ILE A 22 -17.70 17.38 12.69
CA ILE A 22 -17.79 16.99 14.10
C ILE A 22 -17.30 18.13 15.00
N ASN A 23 -16.17 18.74 14.65
CA ASN A 23 -15.51 19.75 15.47
C ASN A 23 -16.19 21.13 15.40
N CYS A 24 -16.80 21.49 14.27
CA CYS A 24 -17.41 22.80 14.07
C CYS A 24 -18.94 22.80 14.29
N GLU A 25 -19.55 21.66 14.63
CA GLU A 25 -21.01 21.49 14.78
C GLU A 25 -21.79 22.06 13.58
N THR A 26 -21.21 21.98 12.38
CA THR A 26 -21.82 22.52 11.17
C THR A 26 -22.81 21.50 10.61
N ASP A 27 -24.04 21.92 10.33
CA ASP A 27 -25.02 21.14 9.58
C ASP A 27 -24.46 20.83 8.17
N LEU A 28 -23.96 19.61 7.96
CA LEU A 28 -23.37 19.19 6.68
C LEU A 28 -24.09 17.98 6.07
N ILE A 29 -23.96 17.88 4.75
CA ILE A 29 -24.83 17.17 3.80
C ILE A 29 -24.73 15.63 3.89
N PHE A 30 -23.87 15.09 4.76
CA PHE A 30 -23.63 13.65 4.90
C PHE A 30 -24.40 12.98 6.04
N ASP A 31 -25.05 13.77 6.87
CA ASP A 31 -25.89 13.23 7.94
C ASP A 31 -27.21 12.73 7.34
N ASN A 32 -27.53 11.47 7.60
CA ASN A 32 -28.86 10.91 7.38
C ASN A 32 -29.51 10.64 8.74
N PRO A 33 -30.19 11.64 9.33
CA PRO A 33 -30.79 11.50 10.65
C PRO A 33 -31.92 10.45 10.69
N GLU A 34 -32.57 10.18 9.56
CA GLU A 34 -33.60 9.12 9.47
C GLU A 34 -33.01 7.72 9.68
N GLU A 35 -31.76 7.51 9.26
CA GLU A 35 -31.03 6.25 9.46
C GLU A 35 -30.01 6.33 10.63
N GLY A 36 -30.00 7.44 11.37
CA GLY A 36 -29.07 7.67 12.49
C GLY A 36 -27.60 7.66 12.07
N THR A 37 -27.31 7.94 10.79
CA THR A 37 -25.95 8.00 10.29
C THR A 37 -25.50 9.45 10.32
N ASP A 38 -24.49 9.76 11.13
CA ASP A 38 -23.88 11.08 11.19
C ASP A 38 -22.38 11.02 10.82
N SER A 39 -21.78 12.19 10.69
CA SER A 39 -20.35 12.32 10.39
C SER A 39 -19.47 11.59 11.42
N ALA A 40 -19.87 11.52 12.69
CA ALA A 40 -19.15 10.81 13.75
C ALA A 40 -19.21 9.28 13.60
N MET A 41 -20.29 8.74 13.04
CA MET A 41 -20.42 7.32 12.69
C MET A 41 -19.67 6.96 11.40
N LEU A 42 -19.60 7.89 10.44
CA LEU A 42 -18.95 7.65 9.15
C LEU A 42 -17.42 7.74 9.23
N LEU A 43 -16.86 8.64 10.05
CA LEU A 43 -15.42 8.87 10.13
C LEU A 43 -14.61 7.58 10.40
N PRO A 44 -14.96 6.74 11.40
CA PRO A 44 -14.25 5.49 11.65
C PRO A 44 -14.26 4.52 10.45
N CYS A 45 -15.33 4.52 9.66
CA CYS A 45 -15.44 3.68 8.47
C CYS A 45 -14.47 4.16 7.37
N ILE A 46 -14.33 5.47 7.18
CA ILE A 46 -13.41 6.06 6.20
C ILE A 46 -11.95 5.83 6.63
N GLU A 47 -11.64 6.00 7.92
CA GLU A 47 -10.31 5.72 8.47
C GLU A 47 -9.93 4.24 8.29
N ALA A 48 -10.88 3.32 8.54
CA ALA A 48 -10.67 1.89 8.32
C ALA A 48 -10.42 1.56 6.83
N ALA A 49 -11.16 2.20 5.91
CA ALA A 49 -10.95 2.04 4.48
C ALA A 49 -9.57 2.57 4.03
N LEU A 50 -9.12 3.70 4.56
CA LEU A 50 -7.77 4.23 4.33
C LEU A 50 -6.70 3.27 4.85
N ALA A 51 -6.86 2.75 6.07
CA ALA A 51 -5.95 1.76 6.65
C ALA A 51 -5.88 0.49 5.79
N LEU A 52 -7.01 0.04 5.25
CA LEU A 52 -7.04 -1.11 4.33
C LEU A 52 -6.33 -0.81 3.01
N ILE A 53 -6.51 0.37 2.43
CA ILE A 53 -5.82 0.77 1.20
C ILE A 53 -4.32 0.85 1.44
N HIS A 54 -3.88 1.49 2.52
CA HIS A 54 -2.46 1.53 2.87
C HIS A 54 -1.91 0.13 3.15
N ALA A 55 -2.65 -0.73 3.86
CA ALA A 55 -2.25 -2.13 4.08
C ALA A 55 -2.19 -2.94 2.78
N ALA A 56 -3.06 -2.65 1.80
CA ALA A 56 -3.03 -3.27 0.48
C ALA A 56 -1.85 -2.75 -0.36
N GLU A 57 -1.52 -1.47 -0.26
CA GLU A 57 -0.30 -0.88 -0.85
C GLU A 57 0.97 -1.38 -0.14
N GLU A 58 0.87 -1.77 1.14
CA GLU A 58 1.92 -2.37 1.96
C GLU A 58 2.01 -3.90 1.81
N ASN A 59 1.01 -4.56 1.22
CA ASN A 59 1.11 -5.93 0.69
C ASN A 59 1.93 -5.93 -0.59
N GLN A 60 3.17 -5.48 -0.40
CA GLN A 60 4.13 -5.15 -1.42
C GLN A 60 4.64 -6.43 -2.08
N THR A 61 4.72 -6.34 -3.39
CA THR A 61 5.48 -7.26 -4.24
C THR A 61 6.88 -7.45 -3.67
N LEU A 62 7.31 -8.71 -3.58
CA LEU A 62 8.70 -9.02 -3.27
C LEU A 62 9.57 -8.44 -4.38
N GLN A 63 10.61 -7.69 -4.03
CA GLN A 63 11.60 -7.17 -4.96
C GLN A 63 12.97 -7.73 -4.62
N ILE A 64 13.82 -7.91 -5.63
CA ILE A 64 15.20 -8.32 -5.41
C ILE A 64 16.17 -7.24 -5.86
N ARG A 65 17.25 -7.08 -5.10
CA ARG A 65 18.31 -6.11 -5.39
C ARG A 65 19.67 -6.76 -5.18
N ALA A 66 20.55 -6.61 -6.17
CA ALA A 66 21.95 -7.01 -6.07
C ALA A 66 22.70 -6.15 -5.03
N GLN A 67 23.57 -6.77 -4.25
CA GLN A 67 24.26 -6.10 -3.14
C GLN A 67 25.78 -6.19 -3.33
N GLY A 68 26.33 -5.35 -4.22
CA GLY A 68 27.77 -5.08 -4.36
C GLY A 68 28.60 -6.26 -4.88
N ASP A 69 28.65 -7.34 -4.12
CA ASP A 69 29.38 -8.57 -4.42
C ASP A 69 28.60 -9.47 -5.39
N ALA A 70 29.34 -10.22 -6.20
CA ALA A 70 28.76 -11.24 -7.07
C ALA A 70 28.01 -12.27 -6.21
N ASN A 71 26.82 -12.67 -6.66
CA ASN A 71 25.97 -13.69 -6.06
C ASN A 71 25.21 -13.27 -4.78
N GLN A 72 25.37 -12.05 -4.29
CA GLN A 72 24.70 -11.58 -3.08
C GLN A 72 23.52 -10.68 -3.43
N TYR A 73 22.33 -11.04 -2.92
CA TYR A 73 21.09 -10.33 -3.18
C TYR A 73 20.31 -10.12 -1.88
N VAL A 74 19.50 -9.05 -1.85
CA VAL A 74 18.53 -8.80 -0.80
C VAL A 74 17.12 -8.85 -1.37
N LEU A 75 16.23 -9.53 -0.66
CA LEU A 75 14.80 -9.50 -0.89
C LEU A 75 14.20 -8.38 -0.04
N LEU A 76 13.35 -7.57 -0.67
CA LEU A 76 12.63 -6.50 -0.03
C LEU A 76 11.12 -6.78 -0.14
N LYS A 77 10.39 -6.60 0.96
CA LYS A 77 8.93 -6.44 0.90
C LYS A 77 8.69 -4.94 0.80
N GLY A 78 8.47 -4.51 -0.44
CA GLY A 78 8.56 -3.12 -0.92
C GLY A 78 9.81 -2.37 -0.46
N LYS A 79 9.72 -1.52 0.57
CA LYS A 79 10.89 -0.74 1.05
C LYS A 79 11.63 -1.38 2.23
N SER A 80 11.06 -2.42 2.82
CA SER A 80 11.59 -3.05 4.03
C SER A 80 12.47 -4.24 3.69
N TRP A 81 13.59 -4.40 4.40
CA TRP A 81 14.41 -5.61 4.30
C TRP A 81 13.60 -6.82 4.74
N PHE A 82 13.63 -7.87 3.93
CA PHE A 82 12.93 -9.13 4.22
C PHE A 82 13.90 -10.28 4.45
N ALA A 83 14.84 -10.48 3.51
CA ALA A 83 15.81 -11.57 3.61
C ALA A 83 17.05 -11.29 2.75
N GLN A 84 18.10 -12.10 2.96
CA GLN A 84 19.28 -12.15 2.10
C GLN A 84 19.30 -13.48 1.33
N VAL A 85 19.69 -13.43 0.07
CA VAL A 85 19.85 -14.60 -0.80
C VAL A 85 21.29 -14.63 -1.30
N LEU A 86 21.98 -15.73 -1.01
CA LEU A 86 23.30 -16.02 -1.54
C LEU A 86 23.18 -17.11 -2.60
N MET A 87 23.53 -16.78 -3.83
CA MET A 87 23.58 -17.75 -4.92
C MET A 87 24.93 -18.49 -4.87
N ASN A 88 24.90 -19.80 -5.11
CA ASN A 88 26.11 -20.58 -5.36
C ASN A 88 26.20 -20.95 -6.84
N GLY A 89 27.43 -21.06 -7.36
CA GLY A 89 27.69 -21.56 -8.71
C GLY A 89 28.44 -20.59 -9.64
N VAL A 90 28.74 -21.09 -10.84
CA VAL A 90 29.56 -20.43 -11.88
C VAL A 90 28.72 -19.59 -12.86
N MET A 91 27.43 -19.43 -12.56
CA MET A 91 26.46 -18.77 -13.43
C MET A 91 26.71 -17.27 -13.52
N THR A 92 26.45 -16.66 -14.69
CA THR A 92 26.59 -15.22 -14.85
C THR A 92 25.57 -14.46 -14.01
N VAL A 93 25.92 -13.25 -13.55
CA VAL A 93 25.04 -12.37 -12.75
C VAL A 93 23.69 -12.15 -13.46
N THR A 94 23.68 -11.99 -14.78
CA THR A 94 22.46 -11.82 -15.58
C THR A 94 21.52 -13.02 -15.47
N GLN A 95 22.06 -14.24 -15.57
CA GLN A 95 21.26 -15.46 -15.46
C GLN A 95 20.75 -15.69 -14.03
N GLN A 96 21.55 -15.34 -13.02
CA GLN A 96 21.14 -15.35 -11.60
C GLN A 96 19.97 -14.42 -11.35
N GLU A 97 20.06 -13.19 -11.85
CA GLU A 97 18.96 -12.23 -11.74
C GLU A 97 17.69 -12.74 -12.43
N GLN A 98 17.79 -13.37 -13.60
CA GLN A 98 16.63 -13.91 -14.31
C GLN A 98 15.94 -15.01 -13.50
N HIS A 99 16.68 -15.95 -12.92
CA HIS A 99 16.11 -17.01 -12.07
C HIS A 99 15.44 -16.44 -10.82
N LEU A 100 16.08 -15.48 -10.16
CA LEU A 100 15.53 -14.85 -8.97
C LEU A 100 14.26 -14.04 -9.27
N LYS A 101 14.25 -13.31 -10.39
CA LYS A 101 13.05 -12.59 -10.86
C LYS A 101 11.91 -13.55 -11.19
N ALA A 102 12.20 -14.69 -11.83
CA ALA A 102 11.20 -15.71 -12.13
C ALA A 102 10.61 -16.36 -10.87
N MET A 103 11.44 -16.66 -9.87
CA MET A 103 11.00 -17.20 -8.58
C MET A 103 10.04 -16.23 -7.87
N ILE A 104 10.40 -14.95 -7.82
CA ILE A 104 9.56 -13.90 -7.22
C ILE A 104 8.23 -13.76 -7.97
N ALA A 105 8.26 -13.74 -9.30
CA ALA A 105 7.06 -13.62 -10.12
C ALA A 105 6.10 -14.80 -9.91
N GLY A 106 6.62 -16.02 -9.70
CA GLY A 106 5.83 -17.19 -9.34
C GLY A 106 5.11 -17.04 -8.00
N VAL A 107 5.80 -16.51 -6.98
CA VAL A 107 5.23 -16.29 -5.64
C VAL A 107 4.16 -15.19 -5.62
N THR A 108 4.26 -14.19 -6.49
CA THR A 108 3.28 -13.09 -6.56
C THR A 108 2.04 -13.39 -7.40
N ASN A 109 2.02 -14.51 -8.14
CA ASN A 109 0.92 -14.90 -9.04
C ASN A 109 0.04 -16.03 -8.48
N GLU A 110 0.25 -16.45 -7.22
CA GLU A 110 -0.62 -17.36 -6.46
C GLU A 110 -1.44 -16.57 -5.42
#